data_AF-A0A7L1AGS3-F1
#
_entry.id   AF-A0A7L1AGS3-F1
#
_cell.length_a   1.000
_cell.length_b   1.000
_cell.length_c   1.000
_cell.angle_alpha   90.00
_cell.angle_beta   90.00
_cell.angle_gamma   90.00
#
_symmetry.space_group_name_H-M   'P 1'
#
loop_
_entity.id
_entity.type
_entity.pdbx_description
1 polymer ?
#
loop_
_entity_poly.entity_id
_entity_poly.type
_entity_poly.pdbx_seq_one_letter_code
_entity_poly.pdbx_strand_id
1 'polypeptide(L)'
;MRLEASQLEGVARRMMVESDYCLLLALPCGRDQEDVVSQTESLKAAFISYLQAKQAAGIINVPNPGSNQPAYVLQIFPPCEFSESHLSRLAPDLLASISNISPHLMIVIASV
;
A
#
# COMPACT_ATOMS: atom_id res chain seq x y z
N MET A 1 -10.56 1.63 4.71
CA MET A 1 -11.32 0.47 4.21
C MET A 1 -10.98 -0.74 5.07
N ARG A 2 -11.95 -1.52 5.56
CA ARG A 2 -11.63 -2.72 6.35
C ARG A 2 -11.04 -3.81 5.45
N LEU A 3 -10.11 -4.61 5.97
CA LEU A 3 -9.52 -5.77 5.29
C LEU A 3 -10.47 -6.97 5.36
N GLU A 4 -11.72 -6.77 4.95
CA GLU A 4 -12.74 -7.82 4.85
C GLU A 4 -12.71 -8.43 3.45
N ALA A 5 -13.03 -9.72 3.33
CA ALA A 5 -12.96 -10.47 2.06
C ALA A 5 -13.70 -9.77 0.91
N SER A 6 -14.88 -9.20 1.17
CA SER A 6 -15.69 -8.49 0.17
C SER A 6 -14.98 -7.25 -0.39
N GLN A 7 -14.26 -6.51 0.45
CA GLN A 7 -13.52 -5.32 0.05
C GLN A 7 -12.26 -5.72 -0.73
N LEU A 8 -11.55 -6.74 -0.25
CA LEU A 8 -10.36 -7.28 -0.92
C LEU A 8 -10.69 -7.84 -2.30
N GLU A 9 -11.83 -8.52 -2.46
CA GLU A 9 -12.32 -8.97 -3.77
C GLU A 9 -12.58 -7.79 -4.72
N GLY A 10 -13.13 -6.69 -4.22
CA GLY A 10 -13.33 -5.47 -5.02
C GLY A 10 -12.01 -4.90 -5.54
N VAL A 11 -10.98 -4.87 -4.70
CA VAL A 11 -9.63 -4.45 -5.10
C VAL A 11 -9.01 -5.44 -6.08
N ALA A 12 -9.09 -6.74 -5.78
CA ALA A 12 -8.55 -7.79 -6.62
C ALA A 12 -9.15 -7.79 -8.03
N ARG A 13 -10.45 -7.50 -8.17
CA ARG A 13 -11.12 -7.33 -9.47
C ARG A 13 -10.55 -6.15 -10.26
N ARG A 14 -10.33 -5.01 -9.62
CA ARG A 14 -9.69 -3.84 -10.28
C ARG A 14 -8.24 -4.15 -10.66
N MET A 15 -7.55 -4.94 -9.86
CA MET A 15 -6.19 -5.41 -10.14
C MET A 15 -6.09 -6.45 -11.26
N MET A 16 -7.20 -6.91 -11.85
CA MET A 16 -7.16 -7.79 -13.04
C MET A 16 -6.90 -7.03 -14.33
N VAL A 17 -7.15 -5.71 -14.35
CA VAL A 17 -7.02 -4.88 -15.54
C VAL A 17 -5.87 -3.89 -15.34
N GLU A 18 -4.71 -4.17 -15.93
CA GLU A 18 -3.48 -3.37 -15.74
C GLU A 18 -3.62 -1.88 -16.10
N SER A 19 -4.58 -1.50 -16.95
CA SER A 19 -4.85 -0.09 -17.26
C SER A 19 -5.55 0.67 -16.15
N ASP A 20 -6.23 -0.04 -15.24
CA ASP A 20 -7.16 0.53 -14.28
C ASP A 20 -6.56 0.62 -12.87
N TYR A 21 -5.36 0.06 -12.69
CA TYR A 21 -4.63 0.15 -11.44
C TYR A 21 -3.13 0.37 -11.63
N CYS A 22 -2.52 0.94 -10.61
CA CYS A 22 -1.07 0.99 -10.44
C CYS A 22 -0.73 0.46 -9.05
N LEU A 23 0.19 -0.50 -8.99
CA LEU A 23 0.73 -1.02 -7.75
C LEU A 23 2.06 -0.34 -7.45
N LEU A 24 2.17 0.26 -6.27
CA LEU A 24 3.37 0.90 -5.78
C LEU A 24 3.78 0.29 -4.45
N LEU A 25 5.09 0.28 -4.20
CA LEU A 25 5.66 -0.10 -2.93
C LEU A 25 6.27 1.13 -2.27
N ALA A 26 5.81 1.44 -1.06
CA ALA A 26 6.36 2.52 -0.25
C ALA A 26 7.39 1.97 0.74
N LEU A 27 8.61 2.48 0.63
CA LEU A 27 9.74 2.19 1.50
C LEU A 27 10.13 3.46 2.28
N PRO A 28 10.59 3.33 3.53
CA PRO A 28 11.09 4.46 4.28
C PRO A 28 12.35 5.01 3.61
N CYS A 29 12.43 6.33 3.50
CA CYS A 29 13.60 7.04 2.99
C CYS A 29 13.97 8.16 3.96
N GLY A 30 15.25 8.49 4.04
CA GLY A 30 15.77 9.56 4.88
C GLY A 30 17.01 10.16 4.24
N ARG A 31 17.40 11.35 4.69
CA ARG A 31 18.55 12.08 4.14
C ARG A 31 19.89 11.40 4.46
N ASP A 32 19.96 10.73 5.60
CA ASP A 32 21.12 10.07 6.18
C ASP A 32 20.67 8.79 6.91
N GLN A 33 21.62 7.99 7.37
CA GLN A 33 21.31 6.70 8.00
C GLN A 33 20.47 6.85 9.27
N GLU A 34 20.68 7.92 10.05
CA GLU A 34 19.94 8.16 11.29
C GLU A 34 18.48 8.54 10.99
N ASP A 35 18.27 9.41 10.00
CA ASP A 35 16.95 9.77 9.51
C ASP A 35 16.23 8.56 8.89
N VAL A 36 16.92 7.72 8.12
CA VAL A 36 16.32 6.46 7.61
C VAL A 36 15.82 5.60 8.76
N VAL A 37 16.59 5.44 9.83
CA VAL A 37 16.15 4.67 11.01
C VAL A 37 14.94 5.32 11.68
N SER A 38 14.97 6.65 11.89
CA SER A 38 13.87 7.39 12.50
C SER A 38 12.57 7.33 11.67
N GLN A 39 12.67 7.48 10.35
CA GLN A 39 11.53 7.35 9.43
C GLN A 39 11.01 5.91 9.37
N THR A 40 11.91 4.93 9.45
CA THR A 40 11.54 3.51 9.50
C THR A 40 10.75 3.19 10.78
N GLU A 41 11.22 3.68 11.93
CA GLU A 41 10.50 3.53 13.20
C GLU A 41 9.15 4.26 13.18
N SER A 42 9.12 5.48 12.63
CA SER A 42 7.89 6.26 12.49
C SER A 42 6.87 5.55 11.58
N LEU A 43 7.32 5.02 10.44
CA LEU A 43 6.47 4.24 9.52
C LEU A 43 5.89 3.00 10.23
N LYS A 44 6.73 2.29 10.99
CA LYS A 44 6.32 1.10 11.73
C LYS A 44 5.30 1.44 12.82
N ALA A 45 5.60 2.41 13.67
CA ALA A 45 4.78 2.75 14.83
C ALA A 45 3.48 3.47 14.45
N ALA A 46 3.55 4.45 13.54
CA ALA A 46 2.42 5.32 13.22
C ALA A 46 1.51 4.75 12.12
N PHE A 47 2.08 4.10 11.09
CA PHE A 47 1.29 3.60 9.95
C PHE A 47 1.03 2.10 10.05
N ILE A 48 2.08 1.29 10.09
CA ILE A 48 1.94 -0.17 10.03
C ILE A 48 1.16 -0.68 11.24
N SER A 49 1.60 -0.36 12.46
CA SER A 49 0.92 -0.78 13.69
C SER A 49 -0.52 -0.26 13.75
N TYR A 50 -0.77 0.98 13.32
CA TYR A 50 -2.13 1.55 13.31
C TYR A 50 -3.06 0.81 12.34
N LEU A 51 -2.62 0.60 11.10
CA LEU A 51 -3.41 -0.06 10.06
C LEU A 51 -3.64 -1.53 10.39
N GLN A 52 -2.64 -2.23 10.93
CA GLN A 52 -2.76 -3.61 11.40
C GLN A 52 -3.72 -3.71 12.59
N ALA A 53 -3.59 -2.85 13.60
CA ALA A 53 -4.49 -2.85 14.76
C ALA A 53 -5.95 -2.55 14.38
N LYS A 54 -6.16 -1.73 13.34
CA LYS A 54 -7.49 -1.45 12.80
C LYS A 54 -7.98 -2.49 11.79
N GLN A 55 -7.14 -3.46 11.43
CA GLN A 55 -7.37 -4.41 10.33
C GLN A 55 -7.94 -3.69 9.09
N ALA A 56 -7.29 -2.60 8.70
CA ALA A 56 -7.78 -1.70 7.67
C ALA A 56 -6.67 -1.29 6.71
N ALA A 57 -7.05 -1.01 5.46
CA ALA A 57 -6.26 -0.24 4.52
C ALA A 57 -6.59 1.26 4.64
N GLY A 58 -5.55 2.09 4.54
CA GLY A 58 -5.70 3.53 4.38
C GLY A 58 -6.36 3.85 3.04
N ILE A 59 -7.19 4.89 3.00
CA ILE A 59 -7.87 5.34 1.78
C ILE A 59 -7.60 6.83 1.59
N ILE A 60 -7.12 7.19 0.41
CA ILE A 60 -6.95 8.58 0.00
C ILE A 60 -7.64 8.76 -1.34
N ASN A 61 -8.60 9.68 -1.41
CA ASN A 61 -9.26 10.04 -2.65
C ASN A 61 -8.50 11.22 -3.28
N VAL A 62 -7.99 11.03 -4.49
CA VAL A 62 -7.29 12.05 -5.24
C VAL A 62 -8.22 12.58 -6.33
N PRO A 63 -8.54 13.89 -6.31
CA PRO A 63 -9.35 14.51 -7.35
C PRO A 63 -8.54 14.71 -8.64
N ASN A 64 -9.24 14.80 -9.77
CA ASN A 64 -8.60 15.18 -11.02
C ASN A 64 -8.09 16.63 -10.95
N PRO A 65 -6.90 16.96 -11.50
CA PRO A 65 -6.44 18.34 -11.58
C PRO A 65 -7.48 19.23 -12.25
N GLY A 66 -8.05 20.19 -11.52
CA GLY A 66 -9.09 21.10 -12.02
C GLY A 66 -10.54 20.62 -11.88
N SER A 67 -10.81 19.49 -11.21
CA SER A 67 -12.16 19.02 -10.88
C SER A 67 -12.23 18.56 -9.42
N ASN A 68 -13.39 18.71 -8.78
CA ASN A 68 -13.63 18.18 -7.43
C ASN A 68 -14.15 16.72 -7.43
N GLN A 69 -14.28 16.09 -8.61
CA GLN A 69 -14.70 14.69 -8.68
C GLN A 69 -13.53 13.76 -8.32
N PRO A 70 -13.77 12.72 -7.49
CA PRO A 70 -12.74 11.74 -7.15
C PRO A 70 -12.39 10.95 -8.42
N ALA A 71 -11.15 11.09 -8.86
CA ALA A 71 -10.67 10.42 -10.07
C ALA A 71 -9.91 9.14 -9.74
N TYR A 72 -9.14 9.16 -8.65
CA TYR A 72 -8.32 8.05 -8.22
C TYR A 72 -8.51 7.79 -6.73
N VAL A 73 -8.43 6.51 -6.36
CA VAL A 73 -8.43 6.05 -4.98
C VAL A 73 -7.11 5.35 -4.72
N LEU A 74 -6.37 5.84 -3.73
CA LEU A 74 -5.17 5.18 -3.22
C LEU A 74 -5.56 4.35 -2.02
N GLN A 75 -5.21 3.08 -2.07
CA GLN A 75 -5.48 2.09 -1.03
C GLN A 75 -4.14 1.64 -0.45
N ILE A 76 -3.90 1.99 0.80
CA ILE A 76 -2.62 1.77 1.48
C ILE A 76 -2.77 0.57 2.39
N PHE A 77 -2.14 -0.54 2.02
CA PHE A 77 -2.16 -1.78 2.76
C PHE A 77 -0.92 -1.90 3.66
N PRO A 78 -1.09 -2.23 4.95
CA PRO A 78 0.03 -2.67 5.76
C PRO A 78 0.54 -4.05 5.28
N PRO A 79 1.72 -4.49 5.74
CA PRO A 79 2.14 -5.88 5.58
C PRO A 79 1.09 -6.83 6.14
N CYS A 80 0.49 -7.61 5.25
CA CYS A 80 -0.55 -8.60 5.51
C CYS A 80 -0.59 -9.65 4.39
N GLU A 81 -1.32 -10.75 4.62
CA GLU A 81 -1.43 -11.87 3.66
C GLU A 81 -1.87 -11.41 2.25
N PHE A 82 -2.79 -10.45 2.17
CA PHE A 82 -3.22 -9.89 0.88
C PHE A 82 -2.07 -9.21 0.16
N SER A 83 -1.32 -8.34 0.85
CA SER A 83 -0.18 -7.64 0.24
C SER A 83 0.93 -8.58 -0.19
N GLU A 84 1.26 -9.59 0.63
CA GLU A 84 2.32 -10.55 0.34
C GLU A 84 1.93 -11.49 -0.82
N SER A 85 0.68 -11.95 -0.87
CA SER A 85 0.16 -12.77 -1.97
C SER A 85 0.19 -12.01 -3.31
N HIS A 86 -0.20 -10.74 -3.31
CA HIS A 86 -0.17 -9.93 -4.53
C HIS A 86 1.26 -9.57 -4.96
N LEU A 87 2.14 -9.20 -4.02
CA LEU A 87 3.53 -8.89 -4.31
C LEU A 87 4.32 -10.13 -4.78
N SER A 88 4.13 -11.29 -4.14
CA SER A 88 4.79 -12.54 -4.55
C SER A 88 4.40 -12.96 -5.98
N ARG A 89 3.16 -12.67 -6.39
CA ARG A 89 2.67 -12.97 -7.74
C ARG A 89 3.15 -11.96 -8.78
N LEU A 90 3.19 -10.67 -8.45
CA LEU A 90 3.49 -9.59 -9.40
C LEU A 90 4.98 -9.23 -9.48
N ALA A 91 5.68 -9.25 -8.34
CA ALA A 91 7.09 -8.86 -8.22
C ALA A 91 7.81 -9.71 -7.15
N PRO A 92 8.03 -11.02 -7.41
CA PRO A 92 8.67 -11.92 -6.45
C PRO A 92 10.10 -11.52 -6.10
N ASP A 93 10.81 -10.92 -7.05
CA ASP A 93 12.16 -10.37 -6.89
C ASP A 93 12.19 -9.19 -5.92
N LEU A 94 11.25 -8.26 -6.07
CA LEU A 94 11.09 -7.13 -5.15
C LEU A 94 10.70 -7.63 -3.76
N LEU A 95 9.77 -8.58 -3.67
CA LEU A 95 9.36 -9.16 -2.39
C LEU A 95 10.54 -9.83 -1.67
N ALA A 96 11.37 -10.59 -2.38
CA ALA A 96 12.55 -11.23 -1.81
C ALA A 96 13.54 -10.20 -1.23
N SER A 97 13.64 -9.01 -1.83
CA SER A 97 14.51 -7.94 -1.34
C SER A 97 13.99 -7.25 -0.05
N ILE A 98 12.68 -7.27 0.21
CA ILE A 98 12.06 -6.51 1.31
C ILE A 98 11.51 -7.38 2.44
N SER A 99 11.17 -8.65 2.18
CA SER A 99 10.39 -9.54 3.05
C SER A 99 10.96 -9.70 4.46
N ASN A 100 12.28 -9.53 4.65
CA ASN A 100 12.94 -9.64 5.95
C ASN A 100 13.75 -8.40 6.37
N ILE A 101 13.75 -7.33 5.56
CA ILE A 101 14.73 -6.25 5.70
C ILE A 101 14.06 -4.93 6.08
N SER A 102 12.91 -4.60 5.48
CA SER A 102 12.35 -3.25 5.60
C SER A 102 10.83 -3.25 5.86
N PRO A 103 10.36 -2.52 6.88
CA PRO A 103 8.95 -2.17 7.01
C PRO A 103 8.51 -1.42 5.75
N HIS A 104 7.43 -1.90 5.12
CA HIS A 104 6.95 -1.36 3.85
C HIS A 104 5.42 -1.28 3.84
N LEU A 105 4.89 -0.50 2.91
CA LEU A 105 3.45 -0.44 2.64
C LEU A 105 3.21 -0.73 1.16
N MET A 106 2.14 -1.47 0.87
CA MET A 106 1.70 -1.69 -0.50
C MET A 106 0.61 -0.68 -0.82
N ILE A 107 0.78 0.11 -1.89
CA ILE A 107 -0.18 1.14 -2.31
C ILE A 107 -0.79 0.72 -3.63
N VAL A 108 -2.11 0.58 -3.68
CA VAL A 108 -2.86 0.34 -4.91
C VAL A 108 -3.55 1.64 -5.29
N ILE A 109 -3.23 2.19 -6.45
CA ILE A 109 -3.96 3.30 -7.06
C ILE A 109 -4.95 2.69 -8.02
N ALA A 110 -6.24 2.96 -7.87
CA ALA A 110 -7.26 2.55 -8.82
C ALA A 110 -8.02 3.77 -9.33
N SER A 111 -8.32 3.80 -10.63
CA SER A 111 -9.28 4.77 -11.17
C SER A 111 -10.70 4.45 -10.67
N VAL A 112 -11.50 5.50 -10.44
CA VAL A 112 -12.90 5.40 -10.00
C VAL A 112 -13.82 5.15 -11.17
#